data_AF-A5KMB4-F1
#
_entry.id   AF-A5KMB4-F1
#
_cell.length_a   1.000
_cell.length_b   1.000
_cell.length_c   1.000
_cell.angle_alpha   90.00
_cell.angle_beta   90.00
_cell.angle_gamma   90.00
#
_symmetry.space_group_name_H-M   'P 1'
#
loop_
_entity.id
_entity.type
_entity.pdbx_description
1 polymer ?
#
loop_
_entity_poly.entity_id
_entity_poly.type
_entity_poly.pdbx_seq_one_letter_code
_entity_poly.pdbx_strand_id
1 'polypeptide(L)' 'MNEEYLEVNFEKYCKTCQHKELEEKFDPCNRCLEHGCNLNSRKPIMWEEKKK' A
#
# COMPACT_ATOMS: atom_id res chain seq x y z
N MET A 1 -4.18 -19.85 -13.65
CA MET A 1 -4.50 -18.69 -12.78
C MET A 1 -3.88 -17.48 -13.43
N ASN A 2 -4.65 -16.41 -13.65
CA ASN A 2 -4.09 -15.19 -14.23
C ASN A 2 -3.40 -14.43 -13.10
N GLU A 3 -2.07 -14.40 -13.14
CA GLU A 3 -1.23 -13.56 -12.28
C GLU A 3 -1.17 -12.18 -12.93
N GLU A 4 -1.97 -11.25 -12.42
CA GLU A 4 -2.04 -9.88 -12.93
C GLU A 4 -1.48 -8.90 -11.90
N TYR A 5 -0.55 -8.06 -12.31
CA TYR A 5 -0.11 -6.93 -11.50
C TYR A 5 -1.11 -5.80 -11.64
N LEU A 6 -1.85 -5.54 -10.57
CA LEU A 6 -2.85 -4.47 -10.50
C LEU A 6 -2.24 -3.24 -9.85
N GLU A 7 -2.55 -2.06 -10.38
CA GLU A 7 -2.15 -0.78 -9.78
C GLU A 7 -2.69 -0.64 -8.35
N VAL A 8 -1.81 -0.25 -7.44
CA VAL A 8 -2.13 -0.04 -6.04
C VAL A 8 -2.99 1.21 -5.87
N ASN A 9 -4.07 1.11 -5.10
CA ASN A 9 -4.93 2.24 -4.77
C ASN A 9 -4.49 2.88 -3.44
N PHE A 10 -3.44 3.72 -3.49
CA PHE A 10 -2.95 4.42 -2.30
C PHE A 10 -4.01 5.30 -1.64
N GLU A 11 -4.87 5.96 -2.42
CA GLU A 11 -5.90 6.84 -1.88
C GLU A 11 -6.89 6.10 -0.96
N LYS A 12 -7.29 4.88 -1.34
CA LYS A 12 -8.20 4.03 -0.55
C LYS A 12 -7.51 3.47 0.69
N TYR A 13 -6.28 2.98 0.54
CA TYR A 13 -5.62 2.19 1.58
C TYR A 13 -4.79 3.04 2.56
N CYS A 14 -4.08 4.09 2.11
CA CYS A 14 -3.26 4.91 3.00
C CYS A 14 -4.10 5.65 4.05
N LYS A 15 -5.35 6.02 3.73
CA LYS A 15 -6.29 6.66 4.69
C LYS A 15 -6.66 5.76 5.88
N THR A 16 -6.60 4.44 5.71
CA THR A 16 -6.96 3.43 6.73
C THR A 16 -5.75 2.68 7.29
N CYS A 17 -4.55 2.97 6.78
CA CYS A 17 -3.30 2.37 7.22
C CYS A 17 -2.93 2.85 8.64
N GLN A 18 -2.26 2.02 9.43
CA GLN A 18 -1.67 2.46 10.70
C GLN A 18 -0.64 3.59 10.50
N HIS A 19 0.02 3.63 9.34
CA HIS A 19 1.06 4.62 9.00
C HIS A 19 0.52 5.85 8.28
N LYS A 20 -0.79 6.15 8.37
CA LYS A 20 -1.40 7.29 7.65
C LYS A 20 -0.75 8.66 7.96
N GLU A 21 -0.08 8.77 9.11
CA GLU A 21 0.58 10.00 9.59
C GLU A 21 2.08 10.02 9.26
N LEU A 22 2.63 8.93 8.72
CA LEU A 22 4.01 8.85 8.28
C LEU A 22 4.16 9.46 6.89
N GLU A 23 5.14 10.34 6.71
CA GLU A 23 5.44 10.89 5.38
C GLU A 23 5.83 9.78 4.41
N GLU A 24 5.43 9.93 3.15
CA GLU A 24 5.59 8.91 2.11
C GLU A 24 7.04 8.53 1.82
N LYS A 25 8.00 9.43 2.09
CA LYS A 25 9.44 9.22 1.92
C LYS A 25 10.06 8.28 2.97
N PHE A 26 9.33 7.96 4.04
CA PHE A 26 9.82 7.07 5.11
C PHE A 26 9.24 5.67 4.99
N ASP A 27 10.01 4.67 5.41
CA ASP A 27 9.53 3.30 5.45
C ASP A 27 8.51 3.09 6.59
N PRO A 28 7.40 2.36 6.33
CA PRO A 28 7.18 1.47 5.18
C PRO A 28 6.45 2.10 3.97
N CYS A 29 6.13 3.40 4.01
CA CYS A 29 5.42 4.08 2.93
C CYS A 29 6.30 4.23 1.67
N ASN A 30 7.59 4.50 1.82
CA ASN A 30 8.51 4.61 0.68
C ASN A 30 8.55 3.30 -0.11
N ARG A 31 8.65 2.17 0.59
CA ARG A 31 8.56 0.84 -0.01
C ARG A 31 7.22 0.57 -0.70
N CYS A 32 6.12 1.13 -0.19
CA CYS A 32 4.83 1.04 -0.89
C CYS A 32 4.86 1.79 -2.23
N LEU A 33 5.53 2.95 -2.30
CA LEU A 33 5.67 3.73 -3.52
C LEU A 33 6.63 3.10 -4.54
N GLU A 34 7.68 2.42 -4.08
CA GLU A 34 8.55 1.61 -4.95
C GLU A 34 7.77 0.50 -5.68
N HIS A 35 6.67 0.05 -5.09
CA HIS A 35 5.80 -1.01 -5.62
C HIS A 35 4.41 -0.46 -5.95
N GLY A 36 4.33 0.35 -7.02
CA GLY A 36 3.08 0.91 -7.54
C GLY A 36 2.04 -0.11 -8.04
N CYS A 37 2.41 -1.38 -8.18
CA CYS A 37 1.51 -2.48 -8.51
C CYS A 37 1.67 -3.64 -7.52
N ASN A 38 0.59 -4.39 -7.28
CA ASN A 38 0.60 -5.61 -6.46
C ASN A 38 -0.06 -6.77 -7.21
N LEU A 39 0.46 -7.98 -6.99
CA LEU A 39 0.00 -9.19 -7.65
C LEU A 39 -1.41 -9.53 -7.18
N ASN A 40 -2.34 -9.62 -8.13
CA ASN A 40 -3.75 -9.94 -7.95
C ASN A 40 -4.47 -9.05 -6.92
N SER A 41 -3.94 -7.85 -6.64
CA SER A 41 -4.44 -6.99 -5.58
C SER A 41 -4.13 -5.53 -5.86
N ARG A 42 -5.04 -4.63 -5.48
CA ARG A 42 -4.81 -3.17 -5.48
C ARG A 42 -4.34 -2.63 -4.13
N LYS A 43 -4.00 -3.53 -3.20
CA LYS A 43 -3.55 -3.18 -1.84
C LYS A 43 -2.05 -2.88 -1.83
N PRO A 44 -1.56 -1.83 -1.15
CA PRO A 44 -0.13 -1.60 -0.99
C PRO A 44 0.56 -2.78 -0.30
N ILE A 45 1.78 -3.11 -0.72
CA ILE A 45 2.50 -4.30 -0.24
C ILE A 45 2.82 -4.27 1.26
N MET A 46 3.03 -3.08 1.84
CA MET A 46 3.32 -2.89 3.27
C MET A 46 2.14 -2.24 4.02
N TRP A 47 0.91 -2.32 3.47
CA TRP A 47 -0.24 -1.80 4.18
C TRP A 47 -0.53 -2.64 5.43
N GLU A 48 -0.74 -1.96 6.55
CA GLU A 48 -1.14 -2.57 7.81
C GLU A 48 -2.41 -1.90 8.36
N GLU A 49 -3.35 -2.72 8.82
CA GLU A 49 -4.60 -2.26 9.37
C GLU A 49 -4.36 -1.52 10.69
N LYS A 50 -4.96 -0.34 10.85
CA LYS A 50 -4.91 0.38 12.13
C LYS A 50 -5.67 -0.40 13.20
N LYS A 51 -4.94 -1.03 14.13
CA LYS A 51 -5.54 -1.67 15.30
C LYS A 51 -6.28 -0.62 16.15
N LYS A 52 -7.51 -0.93 16.53
CA LYS A 52 -8.33 -0.16 17.48
C LYS A 52 -7.91 -0.45 18.91
#